data_AF-A0A2S8SP66-F1
#
_entry.id   AF-A0A2S8SP66-F1
#
_cell.length_a   1.000
_cell.length_b   1.000
_cell.length_c   1.000
_cell.angle_alpha   90.00
_cell.angle_beta   90.00
_cell.angle_gamma   90.00
#
_symmetry.space_group_name_H-M   'P 1'
#
loop_
_entity.id
_entity.type
_entity.pdbx_description
1 polymer ?
#
loop_
_entity_poly.entity_id
_entity_poly.type
_entity_poly.pdbx_seq_one_letter_code
_entity_poly.pdbx_strand_id
1 'polypeptide(L)'
;MKVFKVLPIRVAALFLLLALIGLNIKSRYATSQPSILPAREIPPGGLIDNDTNGKVPGNPQNAVEDFTKIYAAIETFRGQNNGQYPPKILDVLKVLNAGLKSTDIEKIKTGIKASYDTFLNPDAKYSDDPLARRRPNDVIKYNLYNKRPDGTLVGNPPSGKKDLLMETSLYVHQNVRTLPGQRSVSNPVGFYVVLWHDGTIQRIAYDQVLYMPKGGGDFTRAFPGQAGVPANALTYDEFYRLSGWKKGPRGMEGGKGQSYNDKLPR
;
A
#
# COMPACT_ATOMS: atom_id res chain seq x y z
N MET A 1 62.55 -21.45 -6.28
CA MET A 1 61.58 -20.35 -6.04
C MET A 1 60.50 -20.39 -7.11
N LYS A 2 59.29 -20.87 -6.79
CA LYS A 2 58.11 -20.83 -7.68
C LYS A 2 57.07 -19.92 -7.03
N VAL A 3 56.97 -18.68 -7.52
CA VAL A 3 55.91 -17.75 -7.13
C VAL A 3 54.70 -18.03 -8.03
N PHE A 4 53.64 -18.57 -7.45
CA PHE A 4 52.41 -18.90 -8.16
C PHE A 4 51.63 -17.62 -8.53
N LYS A 5 51.43 -17.40 -9.83
CA LYS A 5 50.47 -16.45 -10.40
C LYS A 5 49.05 -16.98 -10.20
N VAL A 6 48.38 -16.63 -9.10
CA VAL A 6 46.94 -16.97 -8.86
C VAL A 6 46.04 -15.73 -8.91
N LEU A 7 46.55 -14.60 -9.41
CA LEU A 7 45.81 -13.34 -9.37
C LEU A 7 44.73 -13.11 -10.47
N PRO A 8 44.74 -13.74 -11.67
CA PRO A 8 43.76 -13.35 -12.70
C PRO A 8 42.36 -13.96 -12.52
N ILE A 9 42.24 -15.11 -11.82
CA ILE A 9 40.96 -15.83 -11.72
C ILE A 9 40.00 -15.15 -10.73
N ARG A 10 40.50 -14.61 -9.63
CA ARG A 10 39.66 -13.96 -8.61
C ARG A 10 39.10 -12.61 -9.08
N VAL A 11 39.85 -11.88 -9.91
CA VAL A 11 39.38 -10.63 -10.50
C VAL A 11 38.31 -10.91 -11.57
N ALA A 12 38.50 -11.94 -12.41
CA ALA A 12 37.50 -12.33 -13.40
C ALA A 12 36.18 -12.79 -12.76
N ALA A 13 36.23 -13.54 -11.65
CA ALA A 13 35.05 -13.98 -10.92
C ALA A 13 34.28 -12.79 -10.29
N LEU A 14 34.98 -11.77 -9.79
CA LEU A 14 34.36 -10.57 -9.23
C LEU A 14 33.66 -9.72 -10.30
N PHE A 15 34.26 -9.58 -11.49
CA PHE A 15 33.62 -8.90 -12.62
C PHE A 15 32.39 -9.66 -13.14
N LEU A 16 32.42 -10.99 -13.16
CA LEU A 16 31.26 -11.80 -13.55
C LEU A 16 30.11 -11.66 -12.53
N LEU A 17 30.42 -11.63 -11.23
CA LEU A 17 29.44 -11.45 -10.17
C LEU A 17 28.80 -10.05 -10.22
N LEU A 18 29.60 -9.00 -10.44
CA LEU A 18 29.10 -7.62 -10.60
C LEU A 18 28.27 -7.46 -11.88
N ALA A 19 28.62 -8.14 -12.97
CA ALA A 19 27.81 -8.16 -14.19
C ALA A 19 26.46 -8.86 -13.98
N LEU A 20 26.43 -9.97 -13.22
CA LEU A 20 25.20 -10.68 -12.88
C LEU A 20 24.29 -9.87 -11.92
N ILE A 21 24.88 -9.12 -10.98
CA ILE A 21 24.14 -8.20 -10.11
C ILE A 21 23.61 -7.01 -10.93
N GLY A 22 24.41 -6.44 -11.83
CA GLY A 22 23.99 -5.37 -12.74
C GLY A 22 22.87 -5.78 -13.71
N LEU A 23 22.89 -7.02 -14.20
CA LEU A 23 21.83 -7.60 -15.04
C LEU A 23 20.54 -7.84 -14.26
N ASN A 24 20.63 -8.22 -12.98
CA ASN A 24 19.44 -8.37 -12.12
C ASN A 24 18.81 -7.02 -11.73
N ILE A 25 19.61 -5.96 -11.59
CA ILE A 25 19.10 -4.61 -11.31
C ILE A 25 18.46 -4.00 -12.57
N LYS A 26 19.03 -4.20 -13.76
CA LYS A 26 18.39 -3.78 -15.02
C LYS A 26 17.11 -4.55 -15.34
N SER A 27 16.99 -5.80 -14.92
CA SER A 27 15.75 -6.60 -15.10
C SER A 27 14.59 -6.09 -14.23
N ARG A 28 14.86 -5.61 -13.01
CA ARG A 28 13.80 -5.06 -12.13
C ARG A 28 13.40 -3.62 -12.47
N TYR A 29 14.22 -2.92 -13.26
CA TYR A 29 13.91 -1.63 -13.89
C TYR A 29 13.77 -1.76 -15.41
N ALA A 30 13.39 -2.94 -15.90
CA ALA A 30 12.62 -3.01 -17.13
C ALA A 30 11.29 -2.32 -16.83
N THR A 31 11.35 -0.98 -16.87
CA THR A 31 10.30 -0.12 -17.36
C THR A 31 9.45 -0.96 -18.28
N SER A 32 8.18 -1.12 -17.93
CA SER A 32 7.15 -1.40 -18.89
C SER A 32 7.56 -0.68 -20.16
N GLN A 33 8.02 -1.42 -21.18
CA GLN A 33 8.12 -0.82 -22.49
C GLN A 33 6.77 -0.14 -22.68
N PRO A 34 6.72 1.14 -23.06
CA PRO A 34 5.44 1.74 -23.39
C PRO A 34 4.87 0.78 -24.41
N SER A 35 3.83 0.03 -24.03
CA SER A 35 3.04 -0.70 -24.99
C SER A 35 2.69 0.37 -25.98
N ILE A 36 3.25 0.27 -27.19
CA ILE A 36 2.89 1.12 -28.30
C ILE A 36 1.45 0.69 -28.58
N LEU A 37 0.54 1.19 -27.75
CA LEU A 37 -0.86 1.26 -28.07
C LEU A 37 -0.83 1.95 -29.45
N PRO A 38 -1.51 1.37 -30.47
CA PRO A 38 -1.63 2.03 -31.75
C PRO A 38 -1.99 3.48 -31.47
N ALA A 39 -1.29 4.44 -32.10
CA ALA A 39 -1.36 5.87 -31.81
C ALA A 39 -2.81 6.33 -31.78
N ARG A 40 -3.44 6.15 -30.63
CA ARG A 40 -4.83 6.46 -30.42
C ARG A 40 -4.76 7.95 -30.21
N GLU A 41 -5.27 8.71 -31.18
CA GLU A 41 -5.36 10.15 -31.03
C GLU A 41 -5.98 10.42 -29.66
N ILE A 42 -5.19 11.01 -28.77
CA ILE A 42 -5.66 11.38 -27.46
C ILE A 42 -6.56 12.60 -27.70
N PRO A 43 -7.86 12.53 -27.37
CA PRO A 43 -8.74 13.67 -27.60
C PRO A 43 -8.26 14.88 -26.79
N PRO A 44 -8.67 16.12 -27.12
CA PRO A 44 -8.28 17.33 -26.37
C PRO A 44 -8.60 17.23 -24.87
N GLY A 45 -9.66 16.50 -24.51
CA GLY A 45 -10.03 16.20 -23.13
C GLY A 45 -9.18 15.13 -22.43
N GLY A 46 -8.26 14.46 -23.12
CA GLY A 46 -7.46 13.34 -22.61
C GLY A 46 -8.15 11.98 -22.76
N LEU A 47 -7.33 10.93 -22.77
CA LEU A 47 -7.80 9.54 -22.68
C LEU A 47 -7.97 9.18 -21.21
N ILE A 48 -9.18 8.75 -20.88
CA ILE A 48 -9.51 8.22 -19.56
C ILE A 48 -9.02 6.79 -19.51
N ASP A 49 -8.01 6.51 -18.69
CA ASP A 49 -7.52 5.15 -18.52
C ASP A 49 -8.41 4.38 -17.54
N ASN A 50 -8.85 5.04 -16.45
CA ASN A 50 -9.80 4.51 -15.46
C ASN A 50 -10.55 5.68 -14.76
N ASP A 51 -11.73 6.10 -15.22
CA ASP A 51 -12.51 7.15 -14.54
C ASP A 51 -13.71 6.52 -13.81
N THR A 52 -13.72 6.69 -12.50
CA THR A 52 -14.84 6.29 -11.66
C THR A 52 -16.00 7.29 -11.72
N ASN A 53 -15.87 8.40 -12.43
CA ASN A 53 -16.79 9.55 -12.43
C ASN A 53 -17.05 10.08 -11.02
N GLY A 54 -16.03 10.04 -10.16
CA GLY A 54 -16.12 10.41 -8.75
C GLY A 54 -16.93 9.45 -7.88
N LYS A 55 -17.37 8.30 -8.43
CA LYS A 55 -18.03 7.25 -7.65
C LYS A 55 -16.95 6.42 -6.96
N VAL A 56 -17.31 5.79 -5.83
CA VAL A 56 -16.50 4.74 -5.22
C VAL A 56 -17.10 3.42 -5.68
N PRO A 57 -16.52 2.77 -6.71
CA PRO A 57 -17.10 1.57 -7.25
C PRO A 57 -16.83 0.41 -6.28
N GLY A 58 -17.86 0.07 -5.49
CA GLY A 58 -17.84 -1.03 -4.55
C GLY A 58 -18.81 -0.90 -3.40
N ASN A 59 -19.01 -1.98 -2.64
CA ASN A 59 -19.81 -1.93 -1.42
C ASN A 59 -18.89 -1.84 -0.19
N PRO A 60 -18.68 -0.65 0.40
CA PRO A 60 -17.85 -0.49 1.59
C PRO A 60 -18.40 -1.21 2.83
N GLN A 61 -19.65 -1.66 2.80
CA GLN A 61 -20.21 -2.49 3.86
C GLN A 61 -19.48 -3.84 3.99
N ASN A 62 -18.95 -4.39 2.89
CA ASN A 62 -18.22 -5.65 2.92
C ASN A 62 -16.98 -5.54 3.81
N ALA A 63 -16.19 -4.47 3.67
CA ALA A 63 -15.03 -4.24 4.53
C ALA A 63 -15.42 -4.01 6.00
N VAL A 64 -16.59 -3.42 6.27
CA VAL A 64 -17.11 -3.26 7.65
C VAL A 64 -17.43 -4.62 8.26
N GLU A 65 -18.12 -5.49 7.53
CA GLU A 65 -18.43 -6.85 7.98
C GLU A 65 -17.17 -7.68 8.21
N ASP A 66 -16.21 -7.56 7.30
CA ASP A 66 -14.92 -8.24 7.39
C ASP A 66 -14.11 -7.77 8.60
N PHE A 67 -13.98 -6.46 8.79
CA PHE A 67 -13.31 -5.89 9.97
C PHE A 67 -13.99 -6.26 11.27
N THR A 68 -15.31 -6.38 11.28
CA THR A 68 -16.05 -6.85 12.47
C THR A 68 -15.66 -8.29 12.82
N LYS A 69 -15.66 -9.20 11.84
CA LYS A 69 -15.24 -10.60 12.03
C LYS A 69 -13.77 -10.68 12.45
N ILE A 70 -12.90 -9.95 11.77
CA ILE A 70 -11.47 -9.91 12.05
C ILE A 70 -11.21 -9.38 13.46
N TYR A 71 -11.88 -8.31 13.89
CA TYR A 71 -11.73 -7.76 15.23
C TYR A 71 -12.11 -8.79 16.31
N ALA A 72 -13.24 -9.49 16.16
CA ALA A 72 -13.63 -10.56 17.07
C ALA A 72 -12.57 -11.68 17.16
N ALA A 73 -11.95 -12.03 16.04
CA ALA A 73 -10.86 -13.00 16.01
C ALA A 73 -9.55 -12.49 16.65
N ILE A 74 -9.23 -11.20 16.49
CA ILE A 74 -8.11 -10.56 17.20
C ILE A 74 -8.35 -10.63 18.72
N GLU A 75 -9.55 -10.27 19.19
CA GLU A 75 -9.85 -10.31 20.63
C GLU A 75 -9.82 -11.74 21.19
N THR A 76 -10.32 -12.72 20.43
CA THR A 76 -10.22 -14.14 20.79
C THR A 76 -8.76 -14.58 20.87
N PHE A 77 -7.93 -14.21 19.90
CA PHE A 77 -6.49 -14.50 19.93
C PHE A 77 -5.84 -13.87 21.17
N ARG A 78 -6.15 -12.61 21.48
CA ARG A 78 -5.61 -11.91 22.66
C ARG A 78 -5.99 -12.62 23.95
N GLY A 79 -7.25 -13.07 24.09
CA GLY A 79 -7.70 -13.86 25.24
C GLY A 79 -6.90 -15.15 25.42
N GLN A 80 -6.53 -15.82 24.32
CA GLN A 80 -5.75 -17.05 24.34
C GLN A 80 -4.23 -16.83 24.55
N ASN A 81 -3.74 -15.60 24.32
CA ASN A 81 -2.31 -15.28 24.29
C ASN A 81 -1.94 -14.14 25.25
N ASN A 82 -2.53 -14.12 26.45
CA ASN A 82 -2.20 -13.17 27.52
C ASN A 82 -2.26 -11.69 27.08
N GLY A 83 -3.26 -11.35 26.26
CA GLY A 83 -3.49 -10.00 25.76
C GLY A 83 -2.63 -9.58 24.58
N GLN A 84 -1.70 -10.42 24.10
CA GLN A 84 -0.82 -10.11 22.98
C GLN A 84 -1.58 -10.05 21.64
N TYR A 85 -1.25 -9.06 20.82
CA TYR A 85 -1.78 -8.94 19.48
C TYR A 85 -1.17 -9.97 18.53
N PRO A 86 -1.95 -10.46 17.53
CA PRO A 86 -1.44 -11.39 16.54
C PRO A 86 -0.30 -10.74 15.73
N PRO A 87 0.85 -11.42 15.57
CA PRO A 87 2.00 -10.84 14.89
C PRO A 87 1.80 -10.78 13.36
N LYS A 88 0.90 -11.61 12.81
CA LYS A 88 0.60 -11.69 11.39
C LYS A 88 -0.89 -11.95 11.20
N ILE A 89 -1.42 -11.49 10.07
CA ILE A 89 -2.82 -11.74 9.69
C ILE A 89 -3.14 -13.25 9.66
N LEU A 90 -2.17 -14.10 9.35
CA LEU A 90 -2.33 -15.55 9.36
C LEU A 90 -2.79 -16.10 10.72
N ASP A 91 -2.40 -15.48 11.83
CA ASP A 91 -2.78 -15.95 13.16
C ASP A 91 -4.23 -15.57 13.50
N VAL A 92 -4.70 -14.40 13.04
CA VAL A 92 -6.14 -14.05 13.06
C VAL A 92 -6.94 -15.05 12.23
N LEU A 93 -6.43 -15.38 11.05
CA LEU A 93 -7.08 -16.29 10.13
C LEU A 93 -7.21 -17.70 10.74
N LYS A 94 -6.22 -18.19 11.50
CA LYS A 94 -6.35 -19.48 12.22
C LYS A 94 -7.50 -19.45 13.22
N VAL A 95 -7.72 -18.32 13.91
CA VAL A 95 -8.84 -18.18 14.86
C VAL A 95 -10.19 -18.14 14.13
N LEU A 96 -10.29 -17.36 13.05
CA LEU A 96 -11.48 -17.36 12.20
C LEU A 96 -11.79 -18.75 11.61
N ASN A 97 -10.73 -19.51 11.34
CA ASN A 97 -10.76 -20.78 10.65
C ASN A 97 -10.57 -21.99 11.56
N ALA A 98 -10.99 -21.94 12.82
CA ALA A 98 -11.04 -23.13 13.69
C ALA A 98 -11.94 -24.28 13.14
N GLY A 99 -12.46 -24.16 11.91
CA GLY A 99 -13.08 -25.22 11.09
C GLY A 99 -12.42 -25.52 9.71
N LEU A 100 -11.23 -25.00 9.36
CA LEU A 100 -10.57 -25.33 8.08
C LEU A 100 -9.65 -26.57 8.17
N LYS A 101 -9.49 -27.27 7.03
CA LYS A 101 -8.66 -28.47 6.93
C LYS A 101 -7.19 -28.08 6.74
N SER A 102 -6.25 -28.94 7.14
CA SER A 102 -4.80 -28.72 6.99
C SER A 102 -4.37 -28.40 5.55
N THR A 103 -5.10 -28.91 4.55
CA THR A 103 -4.92 -28.61 3.12
C THR A 103 -5.12 -27.13 2.77
N ASP A 104 -5.92 -26.42 3.55
CA ASP A 104 -6.20 -25.01 3.33
C ASP A 104 -5.01 -24.15 3.80
N ILE A 105 -4.35 -24.55 4.88
CA ILE A 105 -3.17 -23.86 5.44
C ILE A 105 -1.97 -23.93 4.49
N GLU A 106 -1.74 -25.05 3.81
CA GLU A 106 -0.63 -25.19 2.85
C GLU A 106 -0.85 -24.37 1.57
N LYS A 107 -2.09 -24.26 1.11
CA LYS A 107 -2.48 -23.36 0.00
C LYS A 107 -2.31 -21.88 0.37
N ILE A 108 -2.52 -21.51 1.63
CA ILE A 108 -2.24 -20.17 2.16
C ILE A 108 -0.74 -19.86 2.15
N LYS A 109 0.11 -20.80 2.57
CA LYS A 109 1.58 -20.65 2.55
C LYS A 109 2.16 -20.54 1.13
N THR A 110 1.53 -21.20 0.16
CA THR A 110 1.98 -21.24 -1.24
C THR A 110 1.40 -20.12 -2.11
N GLY A 111 0.62 -19.21 -1.52
CA GLY A 111 0.18 -17.97 -2.16
C GLY A 111 -1.02 -18.09 -3.08
N ILE A 112 -1.75 -19.23 -3.11
CA ILE A 112 -2.97 -19.38 -3.91
C ILE A 112 -4.04 -20.24 -3.20
N LYS A 113 -5.23 -19.62 -3.02
CA LYS A 113 -6.58 -20.19 -2.87
C LYS A 113 -6.76 -21.36 -1.90
N ALA A 114 -6.93 -21.06 -0.62
CA ALA A 114 -7.85 -21.86 0.18
C ALA A 114 -8.89 -20.96 0.83
N SER A 115 -10.13 -21.18 0.41
CA SER A 115 -11.34 -20.83 1.15
C SER A 115 -11.40 -19.39 1.69
N TYR A 116 -11.40 -18.42 0.79
CA TYR A 116 -11.71 -17.02 1.10
C TYR A 116 -12.84 -16.49 0.22
N ASP A 117 -13.83 -17.33 -0.09
CA ASP A 117 -15.08 -16.85 -0.69
C ASP A 117 -15.72 -15.73 0.18
N THR A 118 -15.36 -15.66 1.47
CA THR A 118 -15.74 -14.62 2.44
C THR A 118 -15.03 -13.29 2.30
N PHE A 119 -13.84 -13.22 1.68
CA PHE A 119 -13.05 -11.98 1.52
C PHE A 119 -12.74 -11.69 0.04
N LEU A 120 -13.54 -12.23 -0.88
CA LEU A 120 -13.43 -11.89 -2.29
C LEU A 120 -13.51 -10.38 -2.43
N ASN A 121 -12.65 -9.84 -3.28
CA ASN A 121 -12.60 -8.43 -3.57
C ASN A 121 -13.51 -8.12 -4.78
N PRO A 122 -14.82 -7.80 -4.60
CA PRO A 122 -15.70 -7.47 -5.72
C PRO A 122 -15.25 -6.22 -6.48
N ASP A 123 -14.37 -5.43 -5.86
CA ASP A 123 -13.93 -4.12 -6.32
C ASP A 123 -12.54 -4.19 -6.96
N ALA A 124 -11.93 -5.38 -7.02
CA ALA A 124 -10.66 -5.63 -7.68
C ALA A 124 -10.69 -5.11 -9.11
N LYS A 125 -11.82 -5.30 -9.83
CA LYS A 125 -12.02 -4.82 -11.22
C LYS A 125 -11.93 -3.30 -11.37
N TYR A 126 -12.07 -2.54 -10.28
CA TYR A 126 -11.95 -1.08 -10.23
C TYR A 126 -10.69 -0.60 -9.51
N SER A 127 -9.86 -1.52 -9.03
CA SER A 127 -8.59 -1.17 -8.41
C SER A 127 -7.67 -0.48 -9.41
N ASP A 128 -6.89 0.50 -8.96
CA ASP A 128 -5.88 1.10 -9.83
C ASP A 128 -4.72 0.15 -10.13
N ASP A 129 -4.47 -0.80 -9.21
CA ASP A 129 -3.47 -1.84 -9.39
C ASP A 129 -3.89 -2.77 -10.56
N PRO A 130 -3.19 -2.73 -11.71
CA PRO A 130 -3.53 -3.56 -12.86
C PRO A 130 -3.45 -5.06 -12.55
N LEU A 131 -2.65 -5.46 -11.56
CA LEU A 131 -2.56 -6.86 -11.13
C LEU A 131 -3.78 -7.25 -10.31
N ALA A 132 -4.28 -6.37 -9.43
CA ALA A 132 -5.52 -6.58 -8.69
C ALA A 132 -6.71 -6.68 -9.66
N ARG A 133 -6.80 -5.80 -10.67
CA ARG A 133 -7.88 -5.85 -11.69
C ARG A 133 -7.98 -7.16 -12.44
N ARG A 134 -6.85 -7.77 -12.76
CA ARG A 134 -6.78 -9.04 -13.52
C ARG A 134 -7.04 -10.26 -12.64
N ARG A 135 -7.25 -10.06 -11.34
CA ARG A 135 -7.44 -11.12 -10.36
C ARG A 135 -8.70 -10.84 -9.52
N PRO A 136 -9.90 -10.97 -10.11
CA PRO A 136 -11.16 -10.74 -9.39
C PRO A 136 -11.40 -11.75 -8.25
N ASN A 137 -10.60 -12.82 -8.20
CA ASN A 137 -10.61 -13.81 -7.12
C ASN A 137 -9.51 -13.56 -6.08
N ASP A 138 -8.74 -12.47 -6.18
CA ASP A 138 -7.80 -12.09 -5.13
C ASP A 138 -8.57 -11.58 -3.92
N VAL A 139 -8.07 -11.93 -2.74
CA VAL A 139 -8.63 -11.48 -1.47
C VAL A 139 -8.35 -10.01 -1.22
N ILE A 140 -9.20 -9.36 -0.44
CA ILE A 140 -8.93 -8.00 0.03
C ILE A 140 -7.61 -8.00 0.81
N LYS A 141 -6.69 -7.10 0.41
CA LYS A 141 -5.44 -6.89 1.15
C LYS A 141 -5.75 -6.03 2.37
N TYR A 142 -5.59 -6.64 3.54
CA TYR A 142 -5.69 -5.95 4.82
C TYR A 142 -4.31 -5.84 5.46
N ASN A 143 -3.91 -4.63 5.82
CA ASN A 143 -2.66 -4.41 6.54
C ASN A 143 -2.94 -4.51 8.04
N LEU A 144 -2.34 -5.49 8.72
CA LEU A 144 -2.39 -5.62 10.18
C LEU A 144 -1.21 -4.90 10.82
N TYR A 145 -1.48 -4.09 11.84
CA TYR A 145 -0.48 -3.34 12.59
C TYR A 145 -0.44 -3.80 14.05
N ASN A 146 0.73 -4.23 14.49
CA ASN A 146 1.02 -4.49 15.91
C ASN A 146 1.97 -3.44 16.52
N LYS A 147 2.38 -2.45 15.72
CA LYS A 147 3.20 -1.31 16.12
C LYS A 147 2.65 -0.02 15.54
N ARG A 148 2.79 1.05 16.32
CA ARG A 148 2.56 2.44 15.92
C ARG A 148 3.68 2.93 14.99
N PRO A 149 3.50 4.07 14.31
CA PRO A 149 4.53 4.64 13.45
C PRO A 149 5.83 4.98 14.17
N ASP A 150 5.77 5.35 15.44
CA ASP A 150 6.95 5.59 16.31
C ASP A 150 7.64 4.30 16.78
N GLY A 151 7.13 3.13 16.39
CA GLY A 151 7.66 1.81 16.75
C GLY A 151 7.14 1.23 18.07
N THR A 152 6.39 2.01 18.87
CA THR A 152 5.76 1.50 20.10
C THR A 152 4.62 0.53 19.79
N LEU A 153 4.22 -0.28 20.77
CA LEU A 153 3.18 -1.31 20.59
C LEU A 153 1.77 -0.71 20.56
N VAL A 154 0.86 -1.37 19.84
CA VAL A 154 -0.58 -1.09 19.88
C VAL A 154 -1.23 -1.68 21.14
N GLY A 155 -2.34 -1.09 21.59
CA GLY A 155 -3.22 -1.62 22.64
C GLY A 155 -3.45 -0.70 23.85
N ASN A 156 -2.72 0.41 23.95
CA ASN A 156 -2.83 1.38 25.04
C ASN A 156 -2.47 2.78 24.51
N PRO A 157 -3.29 3.38 23.63
CA PRO A 157 -2.95 4.67 23.04
C PRO A 157 -2.92 5.78 24.09
N PRO A 158 -2.11 6.84 23.89
CA PRO A 158 -2.20 8.06 24.68
C PRO A 158 -3.61 8.67 24.64
N SER A 159 -3.97 9.43 25.68
CA SER A 159 -5.27 10.11 25.75
C SER A 159 -5.54 10.96 24.50
N GLY A 160 -6.75 10.85 23.95
CA GLY A 160 -7.15 11.54 22.73
C GLY A 160 -6.57 10.98 21.43
N LYS A 161 -5.88 9.83 21.47
CA LYS A 161 -5.35 9.13 20.29
C LYS A 161 -5.95 7.74 20.16
N LYS A 162 -5.81 7.16 18.95
CA LYS A 162 -6.28 5.80 18.64
C LYS A 162 -5.16 4.96 18.05
N ASP A 163 -5.11 3.70 18.45
CA ASP A 163 -4.26 2.70 17.81
C ASP A 163 -4.96 2.12 16.58
N LEU A 164 -4.30 2.22 15.43
CA LEU A 164 -4.73 1.57 14.20
C LEU A 164 -4.42 0.07 14.28
N LEU A 165 -5.41 -0.79 14.12
CA LEU A 165 -5.20 -2.23 13.98
C LEU A 165 -5.13 -2.64 12.52
N MET A 166 -6.05 -2.14 11.69
CA MET A 166 -6.08 -2.50 10.27
C MET A 166 -6.55 -1.38 9.36
N GLU A 167 -6.14 -1.44 8.09
CA GLU A 167 -6.67 -0.60 7.03
C GLU A 167 -6.81 -1.40 5.72
N THR A 168 -7.72 -0.92 4.86
CA THR A 168 -7.72 -1.25 3.44
C THR A 168 -7.80 0.01 2.58
N SER A 169 -7.02 -0.02 1.50
CA SER A 169 -6.97 1.01 0.45
C SER A 169 -7.81 0.66 -0.76
N LEU A 170 -8.64 -0.40 -0.68
CA LEU A 170 -9.43 -0.89 -1.79
C LEU A 170 -10.37 0.17 -2.39
N TYR A 171 -10.93 1.02 -1.54
CA TYR A 171 -11.90 2.05 -1.92
C TYR A 171 -11.24 3.40 -2.24
N VAL A 172 -9.93 3.40 -2.45
CA VAL A 172 -9.18 4.55 -2.97
C VAL A 172 -8.84 4.25 -4.42
N HIS A 173 -9.26 5.15 -5.31
CA HIS A 173 -9.06 5.03 -6.75
C HIS A 173 -8.31 6.25 -7.26
N GLN A 174 -7.40 6.05 -8.20
CA GLN A 174 -6.60 7.03 -8.92
C GLN A 174 -7.26 7.18 -10.28
N ASN A 175 -8.09 8.21 -10.44
CA ASN A 175 -8.60 8.53 -11.74
C ASN A 175 -7.44 9.07 -12.59
N VAL A 176 -6.91 8.22 -13.47
CA VAL A 176 -5.80 8.56 -14.36
C VAL A 176 -6.35 9.07 -15.68
N ARG A 177 -5.90 10.26 -16.06
CA ARG A 177 -6.19 10.88 -17.35
C ARG A 177 -4.90 11.16 -18.08
N THR A 178 -4.75 10.58 -19.26
CA THR A 178 -3.60 10.81 -20.13
C THR A 178 -3.93 11.94 -21.11
N LEU A 179 -3.22 13.07 -21.00
CA LEU A 179 -3.48 14.27 -21.81
C LEU A 179 -2.60 14.31 -23.09
N PRO A 180 -3.04 14.97 -24.17
CA PRO A 180 -2.24 15.10 -25.39
C PRO A 180 -0.88 15.77 -25.10
N GLY A 181 0.21 15.16 -25.56
CA GLY A 181 1.57 15.71 -25.43
C GLY A 181 2.10 15.85 -23.99
N GLN A 182 1.45 15.24 -22.99
CA GLN A 182 1.80 15.39 -21.58
C GLN A 182 1.92 14.06 -20.82
N ARG A 183 2.45 14.14 -19.60
CA ARG A 183 2.40 13.08 -18.59
C ARG A 183 0.96 12.91 -18.09
N SER A 184 0.56 11.69 -17.76
CA SER A 184 -0.74 11.38 -17.15
C SER A 184 -0.95 12.15 -15.84
N VAL A 185 -2.17 12.63 -15.62
CA VAL A 185 -2.61 13.27 -14.38
C VAL A 185 -3.34 12.24 -13.54
N SER A 186 -3.01 12.17 -12.24
CA SER A 186 -3.67 11.29 -11.28
C SER A 186 -4.56 12.13 -10.37
N ASN A 187 -5.84 11.77 -10.27
CA ASN A 187 -6.78 12.38 -9.33
C ASN A 187 -7.37 11.30 -8.41
N PRO A 188 -6.83 11.12 -7.21
CA PRO A 188 -7.40 10.17 -6.29
C PRO A 188 -8.78 10.58 -5.80
N VAL A 189 -9.61 9.59 -5.54
CA VAL A 189 -10.96 9.72 -4.99
C VAL A 189 -11.24 8.55 -4.04
N GLY A 190 -12.28 8.71 -3.22
CA GLY A 190 -12.76 7.66 -2.31
C GLY A 190 -12.22 7.78 -0.88
N PHE A 191 -12.02 6.64 -0.22
CA PHE A 191 -11.68 6.61 1.20
C PHE A 191 -10.96 5.33 1.59
N TYR A 192 -10.24 5.39 2.70
CA TYR A 192 -9.74 4.24 3.41
C TYR A 192 -10.80 3.75 4.39
N VAL A 193 -10.93 2.44 4.55
CA VAL A 193 -11.65 1.87 5.69
C VAL A 193 -10.61 1.46 6.72
N VAL A 194 -10.76 1.96 7.95
CA VAL A 194 -9.83 1.70 9.06
C VAL A 194 -10.55 1.02 10.21
N LEU A 195 -9.86 0.08 10.85
CA LEU A 195 -10.24 -0.57 12.10
C LEU A 195 -9.31 -0.09 13.21
N TRP A 196 -9.88 0.54 14.23
CA TRP A 196 -9.18 1.00 15.42
C TRP A 196 -9.19 -0.06 16.52
N HIS A 197 -8.29 0.09 17.51
CA HIS A 197 -8.14 -0.89 18.59
C HIS A 197 -9.38 -1.03 19.49
N ASP A 198 -10.21 0.01 19.55
CA ASP A 198 -11.49 0.04 20.27
C ASP A 198 -12.61 -0.69 19.50
N GLY A 199 -12.27 -1.30 18.36
CA GLY A 199 -13.23 -1.98 17.47
C GLY A 199 -14.00 -1.02 16.57
N THR A 200 -13.79 0.29 16.70
CA THR A 200 -14.48 1.26 15.84
C THR A 200 -13.96 1.17 14.42
N ILE A 201 -14.88 1.17 13.47
CA ILE A 201 -14.59 1.16 12.04
C ILE A 201 -14.94 2.53 11.49
N GLN A 202 -14.01 3.14 10.76
CA GLN A 202 -14.20 4.48 10.20
C GLN A 202 -13.84 4.52 8.72
N ARG A 203 -14.52 5.41 7.99
CA ARG A 203 -14.14 5.78 6.63
C ARG A 203 -13.38 7.09 6.71
N ILE A 204 -12.18 7.12 6.17
CA ILE A 204 -11.32 8.30 6.15
C ILE A 204 -11.12 8.69 4.70
N ALA A 205 -11.59 9.88 4.33
CA ALA A 205 -11.45 10.37 2.97
C ALA A 205 -9.97 10.39 2.55
N TYR A 206 -9.71 10.10 1.27
CA TYR A 206 -8.33 9.98 0.77
C TYR A 206 -7.48 11.24 1.03
N ASP A 207 -8.10 12.42 1.10
CA ASP A 207 -7.45 13.71 1.31
C ASP A 207 -7.32 14.10 2.79
N GLN A 208 -7.89 13.32 3.70
CA GLN A 208 -7.73 13.49 5.14
C GLN A 208 -6.55 12.70 5.71
N VAL A 209 -5.91 11.85 4.92
CA VAL A 209 -4.75 11.07 5.39
C VAL A 209 -3.52 11.97 5.56
N LEU A 210 -2.65 11.53 6.46
CA LEU A 210 -1.37 12.16 6.75
C LEU A 210 -0.24 11.37 6.09
N TYR A 211 0.82 12.07 5.70
CA TYR A 211 2.02 11.49 5.10
C TYR A 211 3.21 11.73 6.02
N MET A 212 3.76 10.65 6.57
CA MET A 212 4.92 10.68 7.45
C MET A 212 6.18 10.37 6.64
N PRO A 213 7.21 11.23 6.68
CA PRO A 213 8.46 10.97 5.99
C PRO A 213 9.18 9.75 6.61
N LYS A 214 9.68 8.86 5.76
CA LYS A 214 10.51 7.69 6.14
C LYS A 214 12.00 7.89 5.89
N GLY A 215 12.39 9.07 5.38
CA GLY A 215 13.74 9.34 4.86
C GLY A 215 13.87 8.94 3.39
N GLY A 216 14.91 9.44 2.71
CA GLY A 216 15.18 9.11 1.30
C GLY A 216 14.12 9.58 0.30
N GLY A 217 13.24 10.52 0.70
CA GLY A 217 12.11 10.96 -0.11
C GLY A 217 10.88 10.06 -0.04
N ASP A 218 10.93 8.97 0.74
CA ASP A 218 9.80 8.07 0.93
C ASP A 218 8.84 8.58 2.00
N PHE A 219 7.56 8.26 1.83
CA PHE A 219 6.50 8.59 2.77
C PHE A 219 5.66 7.36 3.08
N THR A 220 5.17 7.29 4.30
CA THR A 220 4.17 6.31 4.72
C THR A 220 2.91 7.01 5.15
N ARG A 221 1.76 6.38 4.89
CA ARG A 221 0.48 6.94 5.29
C ARG A 221 0.24 6.76 6.79
N ALA A 222 -0.50 7.70 7.36
CA ALA A 222 -1.11 7.65 8.68
C ALA A 222 -2.51 8.26 8.63
N PHE A 223 -3.27 8.04 9.69
CA PHE A 223 -4.64 8.50 9.78
C PHE A 223 -4.81 9.58 10.87
N PRO A 224 -5.74 10.52 10.70
CA PRO A 224 -6.05 11.51 11.74
C PRO A 224 -6.34 10.86 13.09
N GLY A 225 -5.74 11.41 14.16
CA GLY A 225 -5.89 10.89 15.51
C GLY A 225 -5.11 9.60 15.81
N GLN A 226 -4.41 9.02 14.83
CA GLN A 226 -3.58 7.83 15.06
C GLN A 226 -2.44 8.13 16.05
N ALA A 227 -2.24 7.23 17.00
CA ALA A 227 -1.15 7.31 17.97
C ALA A 227 0.22 7.05 17.29
N GLY A 228 1.26 7.70 17.80
CA GLY A 228 2.64 7.59 17.29
C GLY A 228 2.89 8.29 15.95
N VAL A 229 1.94 9.05 15.42
CA VAL A 229 2.17 9.94 14.27
C VAL A 229 3.00 11.15 14.73
N PRO A 230 4.14 11.44 14.08
CA PRO A 230 5.00 12.55 14.46
C PRO A 230 4.35 13.89 14.09
N ALA A 231 4.73 14.94 14.80
CA ALA A 231 4.17 16.29 14.60
C ALA A 231 4.49 16.89 13.21
N ASN A 232 5.53 16.41 12.53
CA ASN A 232 5.91 16.84 11.19
C ASN A 232 5.25 16.01 10.07
N ALA A 233 4.24 15.20 10.39
CA ALA A 233 3.44 14.54 9.37
C ALA A 233 2.74 15.60 8.50
N LEU A 234 2.78 15.38 7.19
CA LEU A 234 2.23 16.31 6.23
C LEU A 234 0.76 15.99 5.99
N THR A 235 -0.06 17.01 5.84
CA THR A 235 -1.37 16.87 5.22
C THR A 235 -1.23 16.44 3.77
N TYR A 236 -2.32 15.95 3.21
CA TYR A 236 -2.41 15.57 1.80
C TYR A 236 -1.93 16.68 0.87
N ASP A 237 -2.43 17.91 1.05
CA ASP A 237 -2.08 19.04 0.18
C ASP A 237 -0.61 19.44 0.31
N GLU A 238 -0.04 19.39 1.52
CA GLU A 238 1.38 19.66 1.74
C GLU A 238 2.27 18.62 1.05
N PHE A 239 1.94 17.33 1.21
CA PHE A 239 2.65 16.24 0.56
C PHE A 239 2.65 16.39 -0.98
N TYR A 240 1.50 16.74 -1.58
CA TYR A 240 1.42 16.93 -3.04
C TYR A 240 2.20 18.16 -3.52
N ARG A 241 2.21 19.26 -2.75
CA ARG A 241 3.05 20.42 -3.09
C ARG A 241 4.54 20.09 -3.03
N LEU A 242 4.96 19.30 -2.05
CA LEU A 242 6.36 18.97 -1.81
C LEU A 242 6.91 17.89 -2.74
N SER A 243 6.05 16.97 -3.20
CA SER A 243 6.44 15.91 -4.12
C SER A 243 6.71 16.40 -5.56
N GLY A 244 6.53 17.69 -5.85
CA GLY A 244 6.87 18.29 -7.14
C GLY A 244 5.91 17.92 -8.27
N TRP A 245 4.70 17.44 -7.95
CA TRP A 245 3.67 17.13 -8.94
C TRP A 245 3.13 18.45 -9.51
N LYS A 246 3.34 18.68 -10.82
CA LYS A 246 3.02 19.95 -11.49
C LYS A 246 1.52 20.32 -11.47
N LYS A 247 0.65 19.34 -11.29
CA LYS A 247 -0.78 19.53 -11.03
C LYS A 247 -1.16 18.62 -9.89
N GLY A 248 -1.60 19.21 -8.80
CA GLY A 248 -2.18 18.49 -7.69
C GLY A 248 -3.58 17.96 -8.06
N PRO A 249 -4.08 16.98 -7.31
CA PRO A 249 -5.50 16.63 -7.22
C PRO A 249 -6.36 17.89 -7.04
N ARG A 250 -7.58 17.89 -7.57
CA ARG A 250 -8.52 19.04 -7.51
C ARG A 250 -8.08 20.31 -8.28
N GLY A 251 -7.16 20.19 -9.23
CA GLY A 251 -6.73 21.34 -10.04
C GLY A 251 -5.83 22.32 -9.30
N MET A 252 -5.23 21.90 -8.17
CA MET A 252 -4.22 22.70 -7.51
C MET A 252 -3.00 22.88 -8.43
N GLU A 253 -2.58 24.12 -8.64
CA GLU A 253 -1.31 24.38 -9.34
C GLU A 253 -0.16 23.86 -8.47
N GLY A 254 0.67 22.99 -9.05
CA GLY A 254 1.85 22.48 -8.36
C GLY A 254 2.77 23.64 -8.00
N GLY A 255 3.22 23.69 -6.74
CA GLY A 255 4.25 24.64 -6.34
C GLY A 255 5.49 24.47 -7.21
N LYS A 256 6.19 25.56 -7.53
CA LYS A 256 7.50 25.51 -8.21
C LYS A 256 8.39 24.55 -7.43
N GLY A 257 8.66 23.37 -8.01
CA GLY A 257 9.27 22.24 -7.31
C GLY A 257 10.55 22.64 -6.60
N GLN A 258 10.46 22.88 -5.30
CA GLN A 258 11.61 22.86 -4.40
C GLN A 258 11.79 21.41 -3.97
N SER A 259 12.96 20.86 -4.27
CA SER A 259 13.38 19.52 -3.84
C SER A 259 13.20 19.39 -2.32
N TYR A 260 12.39 18.44 -1.87
CA TYR A 260 12.16 18.16 -0.44
C TYR A 260 13.45 17.76 0.31
N ASN A 261 14.50 17.36 -0.40
CA ASN A 261 15.82 17.05 0.19
C ASN A 261 16.51 18.28 0.82
N ASP A 262 16.10 19.50 0.48
CA ASP A 262 16.77 20.72 0.95
C ASP A 262 16.29 21.19 2.35
N LYS A 263 15.27 20.53 2.93
CA LYS A 263 14.61 20.93 4.18
C LYS A 263 14.73 19.95 5.34
N LEU A 264 15.46 18.85 5.19
CA LEU A 264 15.75 17.97 6.32
C LEU A 264 16.89 18.56 7.17
N PRO A 265 16.75 18.66 8.51
CA PRO A 265 17.92 18.89 9.35
C PRO A 265 18.89 17.73 9.14
N ARG A 266 20.15 18.07 8.87
CA ARG A 266 21.26 17.10 8.77
C ARG A 266 21.52 16.45 10.12
#